data_AF-A0A8T2K0B6-F1
#
_entry.id   AF-A0A8T2K0B6-F1
#
_cell.length_a   1.000
_cell.length_b   1.000
_cell.length_c   1.000
_cell.angle_alpha   90.00
_cell.angle_beta   90.00
_cell.angle_gamma   90.00
#
_symmetry.space_group_name_H-M   'P 1'
#
loop_
_entity.id
_entity.type
_entity.pdbx_description
1 polymer ?
#
loop_
_entity_poly.entity_id
_entity_poly.type
_entity_poly.pdbx_seq_one_letter_code
_entity_poly.pdbx_strand_id
1 'polypeptide(L)'
;MGMKTMKCQDGPGSLLLFITPLLLPVSVVTVSTVTCGSVVKLLNIKHNVRLHSHDVRYGSGSGQQSVTGVTSVDDGNSYWRIRGKTSTICERGTLVKCGQSIRLTHVNTGRNLHSHHFTSPLSGNQEVSAFGDDGEGDNLDDWTVLCDGEFWQRDDEVRFRHTSTSVLLSVTGEQYGRPINGQREVHGMSYSNQNSYWKVMEGIFMKPSELFRTQNIHSEL
;
A
#
# COMPACT_ATOMS: atom_id res chain seq x y z
N MET A 1 16.91 37.13 83.68
CA MET A 1 17.66 36.93 82.43
C MET A 1 18.35 35.58 82.52
N GLY A 2 17.90 34.57 81.76
CA GLY A 2 18.46 33.22 81.81
C GLY A 2 17.55 32.22 81.09
N MET A 3 17.89 31.93 79.83
CA MET A 3 17.18 31.01 78.94
C MET A 3 17.16 29.58 79.51
N LYS A 4 15.98 28.95 79.49
CA LYS A 4 15.84 27.48 79.52
C LYS A 4 15.17 27.04 78.23
N THR A 5 15.91 26.24 77.48
CA THR A 5 15.56 25.53 76.26
C THR A 5 14.34 24.62 76.46
N MET A 6 13.32 24.75 75.60
CA MET A 6 12.18 23.84 75.53
C MET A 6 12.36 22.88 74.34
N LYS A 7 12.23 21.59 74.61
CA LYS A 7 12.42 20.45 73.71
C LYS A 7 11.40 20.45 72.57
N CYS A 8 11.83 20.12 71.35
CA CYS A 8 10.94 19.62 70.31
C CYS A 8 10.47 18.20 70.69
N GLN A 9 9.16 17.97 70.64
CA GLN A 9 8.56 16.64 70.70
C GLN A 9 8.23 16.20 69.28
N ASP A 10 8.87 15.13 68.83
CA ASP A 10 8.59 14.46 67.56
C ASP A 10 7.20 13.80 67.60
N GLY A 11 6.29 14.26 66.73
CA GLY A 11 5.06 13.55 66.41
C GLY A 11 5.34 12.45 65.37
N PRO A 12 4.56 11.35 65.36
CA PRO A 12 4.76 10.29 64.37
C PRO A 12 4.34 10.81 62.99
N GLY A 13 5.32 11.06 62.13
CA GLY A 13 5.08 11.41 60.73
C GLY A 13 4.45 10.23 60.00
N SER A 14 3.14 10.28 59.80
CA SER A 14 2.43 9.36 58.91
C SER A 14 2.83 9.66 57.47
N LEU A 15 3.70 8.82 56.92
CA LEU A 15 4.14 8.92 55.53
C LEU A 15 3.02 8.37 54.62
N LEU A 16 2.12 9.26 54.19
CA LEU A 16 1.12 8.97 53.17
C LEU A 16 1.82 8.78 51.82
N LEU A 17 2.04 7.51 51.44
CA LEU A 17 2.45 7.11 50.10
C LEU A 17 1.30 7.37 49.13
N PHE A 18 1.33 8.52 48.45
CA PHE A 18 0.47 8.79 47.30
C PHE A 18 0.94 7.92 46.13
N ILE A 19 0.30 6.77 45.94
CA ILE A 19 0.46 5.98 44.72
C ILE A 19 -0.26 6.75 43.60
N THR A 20 0.46 7.63 42.92
CA THR A 20 -0.04 8.24 41.69
C THR A 20 -0.14 7.15 40.63
N PRO A 21 -1.33 6.88 40.07
CA PRO A 21 -1.44 5.90 39.01
C PRO A 21 -0.65 6.42 37.81
N LEU A 22 0.39 5.67 37.41
CA LEU A 22 1.16 5.95 36.22
C LEU A 22 0.22 5.77 35.02
N LEU A 23 -0.37 6.88 34.53
CA LEU A 23 -1.06 6.89 33.25
C LEU A 23 -0.01 6.61 32.18
N LEU A 24 0.09 5.35 31.76
CA LEU A 24 0.80 5.00 30.54
C LEU A 24 0.05 5.65 29.38
N PRO A 25 0.73 6.40 28.48
CA PRO A 25 0.07 6.93 27.30
C PRO A 25 -0.45 5.75 26.49
N VAL A 26 -1.77 5.71 26.28
CA VAL A 26 -2.37 4.82 25.28
C VAL A 26 -1.88 5.31 23.93
N SER A 27 -0.95 4.58 23.33
CA SER A 27 -0.59 4.78 21.93
C SER A 27 -1.83 4.49 21.11
N VAL A 28 -2.53 5.55 20.68
CA VAL A 28 -3.55 5.40 19.64
C VAL A 28 -2.79 4.95 18.39
N VAL A 29 -2.82 3.65 18.11
CA VAL A 29 -2.41 3.14 16.80
C VAL A 29 -3.42 3.72 15.84
N THR A 30 -3.07 4.84 15.19
CA THR A 30 -3.89 5.37 14.12
C THR A 30 -3.78 4.38 12.97
N VAL A 31 -4.72 3.43 12.91
CA VAL A 31 -4.85 2.45 11.84
C VAL A 31 -4.94 3.23 10.53
N SER A 32 -3.92 3.05 9.72
CA SER A 32 -3.56 4.01 8.68
C SER A 32 -3.96 3.41 7.34
N THR A 33 -5.24 3.53 7.02
CA THR A 33 -5.90 2.82 5.93
C THR A 33 -5.67 3.49 4.58
N VAL A 34 -5.52 2.68 3.53
CA VAL A 34 -5.39 3.13 2.15
C VAL A 34 -6.75 3.59 1.61
N THR A 35 -6.76 4.74 0.94
CA THR A 35 -7.97 5.35 0.40
C THR A 35 -7.88 5.59 -1.11
N CYS A 36 -9.03 5.57 -1.78
CA CYS A 36 -9.13 5.95 -3.18
C CYS A 36 -8.66 7.38 -3.41
N GLY A 37 -8.03 7.59 -4.56
CA GLY A 37 -7.35 8.83 -4.92
C GLY A 37 -5.95 8.96 -4.33
N SER A 38 -5.54 8.12 -3.37
CA SER A 38 -4.16 8.12 -2.87
C SER A 38 -3.17 7.75 -3.97
N VAL A 39 -1.98 8.33 -3.90
CA VAL A 39 -0.86 8.03 -4.80
C VAL A 39 0.22 7.34 -4.00
N VAL A 40 0.62 6.14 -4.39
CA VAL A 40 1.49 5.27 -3.60
C VAL A 40 2.61 4.66 -4.45
N LYS A 41 3.71 4.30 -3.80
CA LYS A 41 4.70 3.35 -4.30
C LYS A 41 4.42 1.99 -3.68
N LEU A 42 4.41 0.95 -4.50
CA LEU A 42 4.21 -0.44 -4.09
C LEU A 42 5.56 -1.16 -4.10
N LEU A 43 6.02 -1.60 -2.93
CA LEU A 43 7.25 -2.35 -2.76
C LEU A 43 6.96 -3.85 -2.79
N ASN A 44 7.60 -4.59 -3.69
CA ASN A 44 7.66 -6.04 -3.60
C ASN A 44 8.56 -6.44 -2.43
N ILE A 45 8.03 -7.18 -1.46
CA ILE A 45 8.72 -7.46 -0.20
C ILE A 45 9.93 -8.37 -0.42
N LYS A 46 9.79 -9.40 -1.26
CA LYS A 46 10.83 -10.41 -1.47
C LYS A 46 12.05 -9.84 -2.20
N HIS A 47 11.82 -9.06 -3.25
CA HIS A 47 12.87 -8.58 -4.16
C HIS A 47 13.32 -7.15 -3.88
N ASN A 48 12.67 -6.47 -2.93
CA ASN A 48 12.95 -5.09 -2.53
C ASN A 48 12.99 -4.12 -3.73
N VAL A 49 11.99 -4.24 -4.62
CA VAL A 49 11.81 -3.38 -5.79
C VAL A 49 10.44 -2.73 -5.80
N ARG A 50 10.35 -1.49 -6.26
CA ARG A 50 9.11 -0.74 -6.42
C ARG A 50 8.51 -0.97 -7.79
N LEU A 51 7.19 -1.15 -7.83
CA LEU A 51 6.44 -1.21 -9.08
C LEU A 51 6.68 0.07 -9.88
N HIS A 52 7.01 -0.08 -11.16
CA HIS A 52 7.53 1.01 -11.97
C HIS A 52 7.08 0.85 -13.43
N SER A 53 6.83 1.96 -14.12
CA SER A 53 6.57 1.98 -15.56
C SER A 53 7.18 3.23 -16.19
N HIS A 54 7.33 3.25 -17.51
CA HIS A 54 8.05 4.31 -18.23
C HIS A 54 7.71 4.23 -19.72
N ASP A 55 8.17 5.19 -20.53
CA ASP A 55 7.90 5.19 -21.98
C ASP A 55 8.82 4.26 -22.79
N VAL A 56 8.87 2.98 -22.40
CA VAL A 56 9.49 1.88 -23.13
C VAL A 56 8.42 0.80 -23.27
N ARG A 57 8.41 0.14 -24.43
CA ARG A 57 7.44 -0.91 -24.74
C ARG A 57 8.13 -2.27 -24.77
N TYR A 58 7.36 -3.32 -24.51
CA TYR A 58 7.85 -4.67 -24.75
C TYR A 58 8.15 -4.88 -26.23
N GLY A 59 9.26 -5.55 -26.53
CA GLY A 59 9.59 -6.01 -27.89
C GLY A 59 8.97 -7.36 -28.26
N SER A 60 8.26 -7.98 -27.31
CA SER A 60 7.59 -9.27 -27.42
C SER A 60 6.20 -9.18 -26.79
N GLY A 61 5.46 -10.29 -26.77
CA GLY A 61 4.14 -10.34 -26.14
C GLY A 61 3.16 -9.38 -26.81
N SER A 62 2.53 -8.52 -26.03
CA SER A 62 1.52 -7.57 -26.55
C SER A 62 2.11 -6.34 -27.25
N GLY A 63 3.40 -6.05 -27.05
CA GLY A 63 4.02 -4.80 -27.49
C GLY A 63 3.56 -3.54 -26.74
N GLN A 64 2.84 -3.69 -25.63
CA GLN A 64 2.39 -2.58 -24.79
C GLN A 64 3.52 -1.98 -23.94
N GLN A 65 3.23 -0.89 -23.23
CA GLN A 65 4.18 -0.22 -22.34
C GLN A 65 4.61 -1.17 -21.20
N SER A 66 5.91 -1.22 -20.92
CA SER A 66 6.47 -2.16 -19.95
C SER A 66 6.21 -1.74 -18.51
N VAL A 67 6.03 -2.76 -17.65
CA VAL A 67 5.96 -2.63 -16.19
C VAL A 67 7.08 -3.45 -15.60
N THR A 68 7.77 -2.87 -14.63
CA THR A 68 9.05 -3.36 -14.11
C THR A 68 9.16 -3.12 -12.62
N GLY A 69 10.18 -3.71 -11.99
CA GLY A 69 10.58 -3.43 -10.63
C GLY A 69 11.92 -2.69 -10.57
N VAL A 70 11.97 -1.55 -9.87
CA VAL A 70 13.21 -0.77 -9.67
C VAL A 70 13.62 -0.70 -8.20
N THR A 71 14.91 -0.65 -7.91
CA THR A 71 15.43 -0.48 -6.53
C THR A 71 15.44 0.98 -6.08
N SER A 72 15.37 1.93 -7.02
CA SER A 72 15.37 3.37 -6.72
C SER A 72 14.16 3.73 -5.85
N VAL A 73 14.44 4.34 -4.69
CA VAL A 73 13.41 4.74 -3.73
C VAL A 73 12.68 6.01 -4.19
N ASP A 74 13.42 6.95 -4.79
CA ASP A 74 12.93 8.31 -5.07
C ASP A 74 12.41 8.50 -6.50
N ASP A 75 12.39 7.42 -7.30
CA ASP A 75 11.94 7.52 -8.69
C ASP A 75 10.46 7.92 -8.79
N GLY A 76 10.18 9.00 -9.54
CA GLY A 76 8.83 9.50 -9.78
C GLY A 76 7.97 8.56 -10.63
N ASN A 77 8.57 7.71 -11.45
CA ASN A 77 7.91 6.70 -12.27
C ASN A 77 7.47 5.45 -11.47
N SER A 78 7.63 5.48 -10.14
CA SER A 78 7.11 4.45 -9.24
C SER A 78 5.81 4.87 -8.55
N TYR A 79 5.24 6.03 -8.90
CA TYR A 79 3.96 6.48 -8.32
C TYR A 79 2.76 5.93 -9.10
N TRP A 80 1.85 5.30 -8.35
CA TRP A 80 0.60 4.74 -8.85
C TRP A 80 -0.58 5.33 -8.08
N ARG A 81 -1.57 5.87 -8.79
CA ARG A 81 -2.82 6.38 -8.24
C ARG A 81 -3.83 5.25 -8.10
N ILE A 82 -4.45 5.14 -6.91
CA ILE A 82 -5.51 4.19 -6.63
C ILE A 82 -6.85 4.76 -7.09
N ARG A 83 -7.57 4.02 -7.95
CA ARG A 83 -8.92 4.37 -8.45
C ARG A 83 -9.89 3.21 -8.26
N GLY A 84 -11.19 3.52 -8.30
CA GLY A 84 -12.21 2.50 -8.53
C GLY A 84 -12.16 1.96 -9.96
N LYS A 85 -12.74 0.78 -10.19
CA LYS A 85 -13.00 0.25 -11.54
C LYS A 85 -14.01 1.14 -12.31
N THR A 86 -14.02 1.10 -13.64
CA THR A 86 -14.84 1.97 -14.51
C THR A 86 -16.32 2.08 -14.12
N SER A 87 -16.90 1.05 -13.52
CA SER A 87 -18.31 1.01 -13.10
C SER A 87 -18.56 1.19 -11.60
N THR A 88 -17.54 1.50 -10.81
CA THR A 88 -17.67 1.67 -9.35
C THR A 88 -17.12 3.02 -8.94
N ILE A 89 -18.01 3.84 -8.37
CA ILE A 89 -17.62 5.11 -7.78
C ILE A 89 -16.71 4.80 -6.59
N CYS A 90 -15.44 5.19 -6.69
CA CYS A 90 -14.53 5.25 -5.56
C CYS A 90 -14.07 6.68 -5.38
N GLU A 91 -14.82 7.43 -4.58
CA GLU A 91 -14.53 8.83 -4.33
C GLU A 91 -13.20 8.99 -3.60
N ARG A 92 -12.60 10.15 -3.76
CA ARG A 92 -11.36 10.51 -3.07
C ARG A 92 -11.58 10.41 -1.55
N GLY A 93 -10.73 9.64 -0.86
CA GLY A 93 -10.83 9.44 0.57
C GLY A 93 -11.72 8.26 0.99
N THR A 94 -12.41 7.58 0.07
CA THR A 94 -13.12 6.34 0.38
C THR A 94 -12.11 5.24 0.77
N LEU A 95 -12.34 4.55 1.88
CA LEU A 95 -11.48 3.45 2.34
C LEU A 95 -11.53 2.29 1.34
N VAL A 96 -10.36 1.68 1.06
CA VAL A 96 -10.29 0.50 0.19
C VAL A 96 -10.51 -0.76 1.03
N LYS A 97 -11.57 -1.51 0.73
CA LYS A 97 -11.87 -2.78 1.42
C LYS A 97 -10.98 -3.92 0.94
N CYS A 98 -10.66 -4.86 1.83
CA CYS A 98 -10.10 -6.13 1.40
C CYS A 98 -11.12 -6.88 0.53
N GLY A 99 -10.66 -7.47 -0.58
CA GLY A 99 -11.50 -8.07 -1.60
C GLY A 99 -12.10 -7.09 -2.62
N GLN A 100 -11.88 -5.78 -2.48
CA GLN A 100 -12.34 -4.78 -3.44
C GLN A 100 -11.49 -4.82 -4.73
N SER A 101 -12.14 -4.72 -5.89
CA SER A 101 -11.46 -4.47 -7.16
C SER A 101 -11.16 -2.98 -7.34
N ILE A 102 -9.92 -2.67 -7.67
CA ILE A 102 -9.40 -1.32 -7.91
C ILE A 102 -8.65 -1.26 -9.25
N ARG A 103 -8.28 -0.05 -9.66
CA ARG A 103 -7.27 0.19 -10.70
C ARG A 103 -6.07 0.91 -10.12
N LEU A 104 -4.90 0.56 -10.62
CA LEU A 104 -3.64 1.24 -10.33
C LEU A 104 -3.22 1.99 -11.59
N THR A 105 -3.35 3.32 -11.59
CA THR A 105 -2.98 4.16 -12.73
C THR A 105 -1.59 4.75 -12.51
N HIS A 106 -0.65 4.47 -13.39
CA HIS A 106 0.68 5.07 -13.38
C HIS A 106 0.59 6.58 -13.56
N VAL A 107 1.15 7.35 -12.62
CA VAL A 107 0.92 8.80 -12.56
C VAL A 107 1.49 9.54 -13.77
N ASN A 108 2.69 9.18 -14.21
CA ASN A 108 3.40 9.96 -15.23
C ASN A 108 2.95 9.65 -16.67
N THR A 109 2.40 8.45 -16.92
CA THR A 109 1.95 8.06 -18.27
C THR A 109 0.43 7.98 -18.40
N GLY A 110 -0.32 8.14 -17.30
CA GLY A 110 -1.77 7.99 -17.29
C GLY A 110 -2.26 6.56 -17.54
N ARG A 111 -1.38 5.58 -17.72
CA ARG A 111 -1.77 4.21 -18.08
C ARG A 111 -2.15 3.37 -16.87
N ASN A 112 -3.08 2.44 -17.03
CA ASN A 112 -3.47 1.49 -16.01
C ASN A 112 -2.54 0.26 -15.99
N LEU A 113 -2.28 -0.28 -14.81
CA LEU A 113 -1.69 -1.59 -14.64
C LEU A 113 -2.64 -2.64 -15.24
N HIS A 114 -2.14 -3.41 -16.20
CA HIS A 114 -2.95 -4.25 -17.07
C HIS A 114 -2.38 -5.66 -17.15
N SER A 115 -3.24 -6.66 -17.38
CA SER A 115 -2.78 -8.01 -17.68
C SER A 115 -3.75 -8.78 -18.56
N HIS A 116 -3.23 -9.73 -19.33
CA HIS A 116 -3.94 -10.40 -20.41
C HIS A 116 -3.22 -11.70 -20.79
N HIS A 117 -3.79 -12.48 -21.71
CA HIS A 117 -3.23 -13.77 -22.13
C HIS A 117 -2.06 -13.64 -23.11
N PHE A 118 -1.06 -12.84 -22.74
CA PHE A 118 0.25 -12.79 -23.40
C PHE A 118 1.33 -13.32 -22.46
N THR A 119 2.39 -13.85 -23.06
CA THR A 119 3.56 -14.35 -22.34
C THR A 119 4.50 -13.20 -21.98
N SER A 120 4.93 -13.17 -20.72
CA SER A 120 5.90 -12.20 -20.20
C SER A 120 7.28 -12.37 -20.84
N PRO A 121 8.04 -11.28 -21.04
CA PRO A 121 9.24 -11.30 -21.89
C PRO A 121 10.40 -12.20 -21.44
N LEU A 122 10.60 -12.40 -20.14
CA LEU A 122 11.78 -13.07 -19.58
C LEU A 122 11.46 -14.43 -18.96
N SER A 123 10.42 -14.52 -18.12
CA SER A 123 10.13 -15.76 -17.37
C SER A 123 9.12 -16.68 -18.03
N GLY A 124 8.39 -16.22 -19.05
CA GLY A 124 7.32 -17.00 -19.68
C GLY A 124 6.02 -17.08 -18.86
N ASN A 125 5.92 -16.36 -17.74
CA ASN A 125 4.69 -16.15 -16.97
C ASN A 125 3.67 -15.28 -17.73
N GLN A 126 2.55 -14.88 -17.12
CA GLN A 126 1.59 -13.99 -17.77
C GLN A 126 2.10 -12.55 -17.81
N GLU A 127 2.01 -11.87 -18.95
CA GLU A 127 2.46 -10.49 -19.11
C GLU A 127 1.66 -9.52 -18.23
N VAL A 128 2.37 -8.60 -17.58
CA VAL A 128 1.81 -7.41 -16.93
C VAL A 128 2.37 -6.19 -17.66
N SER A 129 1.49 -5.28 -18.05
CA SER A 129 1.81 -4.11 -18.88
C SER A 129 1.13 -2.85 -18.33
N ALA A 130 1.42 -1.72 -18.96
CA ALA A 130 0.68 -0.48 -18.77
C ALA A 130 -0.13 -0.14 -20.03
N PHE A 131 -1.46 -0.06 -19.88
CA PHE A 131 -2.42 0.06 -20.97
C PHE A 131 -3.38 1.23 -20.78
N GLY A 132 -4.09 1.62 -21.85
CA GLY A 132 -5.05 2.70 -21.81
C GLY A 132 -4.41 4.09 -21.83
N ASP A 133 -5.21 5.10 -21.49
CA ASP A 133 -4.83 6.52 -21.51
C ASP A 133 -5.64 7.30 -20.47
N ASP A 134 -4.99 8.20 -19.72
CA ASP A 134 -5.60 8.98 -18.62
C ASP A 134 -6.45 8.17 -17.60
N GLY A 135 -6.06 6.91 -17.44
CA GLY A 135 -6.65 5.90 -16.58
C GLY A 135 -7.98 5.33 -17.11
N GLU A 136 -8.36 5.68 -18.33
CA GLU A 136 -9.37 4.98 -19.12
C GLU A 136 -8.76 3.74 -19.77
N GLY A 137 -9.56 2.69 -19.84
CA GLY A 137 -9.15 1.36 -20.31
C GLY A 137 -10.28 0.36 -20.08
N ASP A 138 -9.99 -0.94 -20.08
CA ASP A 138 -10.99 -2.00 -20.08
C ASP A 138 -11.01 -2.83 -18.78
N ASN A 139 -11.78 -3.91 -18.75
CA ASN A 139 -11.91 -4.75 -17.56
C ASN A 139 -10.64 -5.53 -17.19
N LEU A 140 -9.61 -5.53 -18.05
CA LEU A 140 -8.31 -6.17 -17.81
C LEU A 140 -7.34 -5.24 -17.06
N ASP A 141 -7.82 -4.06 -16.65
CA ASP A 141 -7.14 -3.14 -15.73
C ASP A 141 -7.52 -3.38 -14.25
N ASP A 142 -8.49 -4.27 -13.99
CA ASP A 142 -9.09 -4.41 -12.67
C ASP A 142 -8.32 -5.44 -11.82
N TRP A 143 -7.83 -5.01 -10.65
CA TRP A 143 -7.10 -5.84 -9.70
C TRP A 143 -7.84 -5.92 -8.36
N THR A 144 -8.07 -7.14 -7.88
CA THR A 144 -8.66 -7.40 -6.57
C THR A 144 -7.59 -7.30 -5.49
N VAL A 145 -7.82 -6.43 -4.50
CA VAL A 145 -6.95 -6.23 -3.34
C VAL A 145 -7.13 -7.38 -2.37
N LEU A 146 -6.08 -8.14 -2.11
CA LEU A 146 -6.06 -9.24 -1.15
C LEU A 146 -5.24 -8.81 0.06
N CYS A 147 -5.93 -8.49 1.15
CA CYS A 147 -5.36 -8.08 2.43
C CYS A 147 -6.12 -8.73 3.58
N ASP A 148 -5.57 -8.63 4.79
CA ASP A 148 -6.20 -9.12 6.01
C ASP A 148 -7.08 -8.03 6.65
N GLY A 149 -8.13 -8.46 7.36
CA GLY A 149 -9.09 -7.55 8.00
C GLY A 149 -10.14 -6.98 7.05
N GLU A 150 -10.78 -5.88 7.46
CA GLU A 150 -11.86 -5.25 6.69
C GLU A 150 -11.33 -4.33 5.58
N PHE A 151 -10.27 -3.57 5.88
CA PHE A 151 -9.72 -2.55 4.99
C PHE A 151 -8.22 -2.73 4.80
N TRP A 152 -7.74 -2.33 3.62
CA TRP A 152 -6.32 -2.37 3.28
C TRP A 152 -5.54 -1.34 4.09
N GLN A 153 -4.73 -1.83 5.04
CA GLN A 153 -3.86 -0.98 5.84
C GLN A 153 -2.53 -0.70 5.14
N ARG A 154 -1.98 0.50 5.34
CA ARG A 154 -0.72 0.91 4.71
C ARG A 154 0.47 0.07 5.16
N ASP A 155 0.49 -0.33 6.44
CA ASP A 155 1.61 -1.05 7.04
C ASP A 155 1.55 -2.57 6.84
N ASP A 156 0.44 -3.08 6.30
CA ASP A 156 0.21 -4.50 6.12
C ASP A 156 0.67 -4.98 4.73
N GLU A 157 0.94 -6.29 4.66
CA GLU A 157 1.19 -6.95 3.39
C GLU A 157 -0.10 -7.03 2.56
N VAL A 158 0.05 -6.91 1.25
CA VAL A 158 -1.06 -6.97 0.29
C VAL A 158 -0.65 -7.76 -0.94
N ARG A 159 -1.61 -8.41 -1.58
CA ARG A 159 -1.45 -9.01 -2.91
C ARG A 159 -2.50 -8.44 -3.85
N PHE A 160 -2.19 -8.40 -5.13
CA PHE A 160 -3.11 -7.96 -6.18
C PHE A 160 -3.40 -9.12 -7.11
N ARG A 161 -4.65 -9.57 -7.15
CA ARG A 161 -5.11 -10.60 -8.09
C ARG A 161 -5.78 -9.95 -9.27
N HIS A 162 -5.26 -10.19 -10.47
CA HIS A 162 -5.89 -9.73 -11.69
C HIS A 162 -7.29 -10.36 -11.82
N THR A 163 -8.31 -9.52 -11.97
CA THR A 163 -9.71 -9.98 -11.80
C THR A 163 -10.13 -10.93 -12.92
N SER A 164 -9.68 -10.71 -14.16
CA SER A 164 -10.10 -11.53 -15.31
C SER A 164 -9.33 -12.84 -15.47
N THR A 165 -8.05 -12.90 -15.09
CA THR A 165 -7.21 -14.10 -15.30
C THR A 165 -6.76 -14.78 -14.01
N SER A 166 -7.09 -14.22 -12.84
CA SER A 166 -6.75 -14.74 -11.51
C SER A 166 -5.25 -14.82 -11.18
N VAL A 167 -4.37 -14.31 -12.04
CA VAL A 167 -2.93 -14.25 -11.74
C VAL A 167 -2.63 -13.20 -10.66
N LEU A 168 -1.60 -13.44 -9.87
CA LEU A 168 -1.11 -12.53 -8.85
C LEU A 168 0.05 -11.69 -9.39
N LEU A 169 0.00 -10.38 -9.18
CA LEU A 169 1.09 -9.46 -9.49
C LEU A 169 2.35 -9.88 -8.73
N SER A 170 3.42 -10.21 -9.45
CA SER A 170 4.59 -10.89 -8.89
C SER A 170 5.91 -10.43 -9.54
N VAL A 171 7.02 -10.74 -8.86
CA VAL A 171 8.41 -10.55 -9.34
C VAL A 171 9.23 -11.80 -9.00
N THR A 172 9.86 -12.49 -9.96
CA THR A 172 10.67 -13.71 -9.66
C THR A 172 12.18 -13.50 -9.70
N GLY A 173 12.66 -12.37 -10.23
CA GLY A 173 14.04 -11.92 -10.09
C GLY A 173 14.81 -11.70 -11.41
N GLU A 174 14.25 -12.14 -12.53
CA GLU A 174 14.72 -11.89 -13.90
C GLU A 174 14.88 -10.39 -14.12
N GLN A 175 15.94 -10.00 -14.83
CA GLN A 175 16.29 -8.60 -15.04
C GLN A 175 16.46 -8.32 -16.53
N TYR A 176 16.00 -7.15 -16.94
CA TYR A 176 16.16 -6.68 -18.30
C TYR A 176 17.59 -6.20 -18.58
N GLY A 177 17.99 -6.34 -19.85
CA GLY A 177 19.16 -5.71 -20.43
C GLY A 177 18.87 -4.25 -20.85
N ARG A 178 19.58 -3.77 -21.88
CA ARG A 178 19.31 -2.44 -22.45
C ARG A 178 17.90 -2.39 -23.07
N PRO A 179 17.22 -1.22 -23.07
CA PRO A 179 17.65 0.07 -22.49
C PRO A 179 17.40 0.21 -20.99
N ILE A 180 16.68 -0.72 -20.36
CA ILE A 180 16.23 -0.67 -18.96
C ILE A 180 17.05 -1.62 -18.06
N ASN A 181 18.38 -1.49 -18.15
CA ASN A 181 19.31 -2.43 -17.55
C ASN A 181 19.10 -2.57 -16.02
N GLY A 182 19.00 -3.82 -15.56
CA GLY A 182 18.89 -4.16 -14.14
C GLY A 182 17.48 -4.00 -13.55
N GLN A 183 16.51 -3.48 -14.30
CA GLN A 183 15.12 -3.48 -13.85
C GLN A 183 14.57 -4.90 -13.85
N ARG A 184 13.81 -5.26 -12.82
CA ARG A 184 13.24 -6.61 -12.68
C ARG A 184 11.96 -6.76 -13.48
N GLU A 185 11.72 -7.95 -14.00
CA GLU A 185 10.44 -8.30 -14.61
C GLU A 185 9.32 -8.32 -13.56
N VAL A 186 8.20 -7.70 -13.91
CA VAL A 186 6.92 -7.84 -13.22
C VAL A 186 5.99 -8.64 -14.12
N HIS A 187 5.34 -9.66 -13.57
CA HIS A 187 4.45 -10.55 -14.32
C HIS A 187 3.34 -11.11 -13.42
N GLY A 188 2.41 -11.85 -14.02
CA GLY A 188 1.34 -12.55 -13.34
C GLY A 188 1.67 -14.03 -13.11
N MET A 189 1.59 -14.51 -11.86
CA MET A 189 1.71 -15.93 -11.50
C MET A 189 0.36 -16.52 -11.10
N SER A 190 0.05 -17.75 -11.53
CA SER A 190 -1.22 -18.42 -11.23
C SER A 190 -1.34 -18.96 -9.79
N TYR A 191 -0.24 -18.99 -9.04
CA TYR A 191 -0.18 -19.51 -7.67
C TYR A 191 0.45 -18.50 -6.73
N SER A 192 0.03 -18.53 -5.47
CA SER A 192 0.58 -17.68 -4.43
C SER A 192 1.92 -18.18 -3.93
N ASN A 193 2.87 -17.27 -3.72
CA ASN A 193 4.15 -17.53 -3.09
C ASN A 193 4.73 -16.19 -2.55
N GLN A 194 5.97 -16.18 -2.05
CA GLN A 194 6.60 -14.97 -1.50
C GLN A 194 6.79 -13.83 -2.51
N ASN A 195 6.83 -14.13 -3.81
CA ASN A 195 7.06 -13.16 -4.88
C ASN A 195 5.87 -12.26 -5.15
N SER A 196 4.67 -12.61 -4.67
CA SER A 196 3.45 -11.84 -4.93
C SER A 196 3.07 -10.87 -3.81
N TYR A 197 3.83 -10.84 -2.70
CA TYR A 197 3.57 -9.92 -1.60
C TYR A 197 4.17 -8.54 -1.86
N TRP A 198 3.31 -7.54 -1.67
CA TRP A 198 3.62 -6.13 -1.80
C TRP A 198 3.31 -5.40 -0.50
N LYS A 199 3.85 -4.20 -0.35
CA LYS A 199 3.55 -3.27 0.74
C LYS A 199 3.51 -1.84 0.23
N VAL A 200 2.61 -1.04 0.78
CA VAL A 200 2.59 0.41 0.54
C VAL A 200 3.72 1.04 1.34
N MET A 201 4.53 1.87 0.69
CA MET A 201 5.65 2.54 1.35
C MET A 201 5.51 4.07 1.27
N GLU A 202 6.04 4.68 0.21
CA GLU A 202 5.98 6.12 0.02
C GLU A 202 4.67 6.53 -0.68
N GLY A 203 4.16 7.72 -0.39
CA GLY A 203 2.95 8.19 -1.07
C GLY A 203 2.35 9.47 -0.53
N ILE A 204 1.35 9.96 -1.26
CA ILE A 204 0.44 11.04 -0.86
C ILE A 204 -0.90 10.40 -0.57
N PHE A 205 -1.29 10.40 0.70
CA PHE A 205 -2.48 9.70 1.18
C PHE A 205 -3.65 10.65 1.37
N MET A 206 -4.79 10.29 0.80
CA MET A 206 -6.01 11.06 0.95
C MET A 206 -6.62 10.79 2.31
N LYS A 207 -6.99 11.85 3.03
CA LYS A 207 -7.70 11.71 4.30
C LYS A 207 -9.02 10.96 4.07
N PRO A 208 -9.39 10.03 4.97
CA PRO A 208 -10.71 9.41 4.93
C PRO A 208 -11.83 10.45 4.88
N SER A 209 -12.85 10.22 4.07
CA SER A 209 -14.00 11.11 4.00
C SER A 209 -14.80 11.07 5.31
N GLU A 210 -15.39 12.22 5.69
CA GLU A 210 -16.08 12.40 6.98
C GLU A 210 -17.28 11.46 7.18
N LEU A 211 -17.83 10.90 6.10
CA LEU A 211 -18.94 9.92 6.14
C LEU A 211 -18.62 8.65 6.93
N PHE A 212 -17.34 8.29 7.08
CA PHE A 212 -16.90 7.13 7.86
C PHE A 212 -16.65 7.44 9.34
N ARG A 213 -16.54 8.71 9.76
CA ARG A 213 -16.40 9.04 11.19
C ARG A 213 -17.68 8.75 11.97
N THR A 214 -18.84 8.96 11.36
CA THR A 214 -20.13 8.86 12.05
C THR A 214 -20.55 7.42 12.34
N GLN A 215 -20.08 6.44 11.56
CA GLN A 215 -20.41 5.02 11.80
C GLN A 215 -19.67 4.44 13.02
N ASN A 216 -18.43 4.85 13.27
CA ASN A 216 -17.68 4.41 14.46
C ASN A 216 -18.16 5.04 15.77
N ILE A 217 -18.86 6.18 15.71
CA ILE A 217 -19.45 6.83 16.91
C ILE A 217 -20.74 6.10 17.35
N HIS A 218 -21.48 5.48 16.43
CA HIS A 218 -22.73 4.79 16.75
C HIS A 218 -22.57 3.35 17.26
N SER A 219 -21.39 2.75 17.13
CA SER A 219 -21.09 1.40 17.64
C SER A 219 -20.51 1.39 19.06
N GLU A 220 -20.27 2.56 19.68
CA GLU A 220 -19.74 2.68 21.05
C GLU A 220 -20.75 3.27 22.06
N LEU A 221 -22.05 3.24 21.75
CA LEU A 221 -23.13 3.69 22.65
C LEU A 221 -24.07 2.54 23.04
#